data_AF-I4EHM4-F1
#
_entry.id   AF-I4EHM4-F1
#
_cell.length_a   1.000
_cell.length_b   1.000
_cell.length_c   1.000
_cell.angle_alpha   90.00
_cell.angle_beta   90.00
_cell.angle_gamma   90.00
#
_symmetry.space_group_name_H-M   'P 1'
#
loop_
_entity.id
_entity.type
_entity.pdbx_description
1 polymer ?
#
loop_
_entity_poly.entity_id
_entity_poly.type
_entity_poly.pdbx_seq_one_letter_code
_entity_poly.pdbx_strand_id
1 'polypeptide(L)'
;MATDIRRSFTGYNGLFGRNVYSADGKKIGMFDQVVFSSFKEAPYLLVKTGPLGRLFYSDALYIPESVLDKVSDEGVTMKMTLHELQESGYMKAPQGVDRW
;
A
#
# COMPACT_ATOMS: atom_id res chain seq x y z
N MET A 1 10.18 -8.16 22.56
CA MET A 1 9.47 -6.88 22.77
C MET A 1 8.66 -6.60 21.52
N ALA A 2 7.37 -6.96 21.52
CA ALA A 2 6.45 -6.72 20.40
C ALA A 2 5.96 -5.28 20.47
N THR A 3 6.83 -4.34 20.09
CA THR A 3 6.53 -2.92 20.10
C THR A 3 5.52 -2.60 19.00
N ASP A 4 4.28 -2.38 19.42
CA ASP A 4 3.32 -1.45 18.83
C ASP A 4 2.84 -1.61 17.39
N ILE A 5 2.86 -2.83 16.83
CA ILE A 5 2.12 -3.11 15.58
C ILE A 5 0.64 -2.71 15.75
N ARG A 6 -0.01 -3.05 16.86
CA ARG A 6 -1.43 -2.71 17.08
C ARG A 6 -1.74 -1.20 17.15
N ARG A 7 -0.84 -0.35 17.68
CA ARG A 7 -1.08 1.11 17.70
C ARG A 7 -0.93 1.74 16.31
N SER A 8 0.01 1.27 15.50
CA SER A 8 0.17 1.71 14.11
C SER A 8 -1.11 1.43 13.28
N PHE A 9 -1.78 0.31 13.54
CA PHE A 9 -2.96 -0.14 12.79
C PHE A 9 -4.24 0.67 13.03
N THR A 10 -4.48 1.12 14.26
CA THR A 10 -5.57 2.08 14.53
C THR A 10 -5.37 3.39 13.75
N GLY A 11 -4.12 3.76 13.45
CA GLY A 11 -3.80 4.90 12.59
C GLY A 11 -4.14 4.64 11.12
N TYR A 12 -3.82 3.46 10.59
CA TYR A 12 -4.02 3.15 9.17
C TYR A 12 -5.50 3.11 8.74
N ASN A 13 -6.43 2.70 9.63
CA ASN A 13 -7.86 2.76 9.30
C ASN A 13 -8.36 4.20 9.05
N GLY A 14 -7.73 5.21 9.65
CA GLY A 14 -8.02 6.62 9.37
C GLY A 14 -7.56 7.09 7.99
N LEU A 15 -6.77 6.27 7.28
CA LEU A 15 -6.29 6.56 5.94
C LEU A 15 -7.22 6.05 4.84
N PHE A 16 -8.33 5.41 5.18
CA PHE A 16 -9.32 4.95 4.19
C PHE A 16 -9.66 6.08 3.20
N GLY A 17 -9.51 5.81 1.91
CA GLY A 17 -9.77 6.75 0.83
C GLY A 17 -8.71 7.84 0.63
N ARG A 18 -7.62 7.86 1.41
CA ARG A 18 -6.53 8.84 1.24
C ARG A 18 -5.72 8.52 -0.01
N ASN A 19 -5.17 9.56 -0.64
CA ASN A 19 -4.33 9.40 -1.81
C ASN A 19 -2.99 8.76 -1.44
N VAL A 20 -2.50 7.90 -2.33
CA VAL A 20 -1.17 7.31 -2.26
C VAL A 20 -0.33 7.87 -3.41
N TYR A 21 0.87 8.33 -3.09
CA TYR A 21 1.81 8.96 -4.02
C TYR A 21 3.15 8.21 -4.06
N SER A 22 3.78 8.18 -5.22
CA SER A 22 5.16 7.73 -5.40
C SER A 22 6.15 8.79 -4.90
N ALA A 23 7.43 8.42 -4.81
CA ALA A 23 8.52 9.32 -4.42
C ALA A 23 8.67 10.52 -5.36
N ASP A 24 8.34 10.37 -6.64
CA ASP A 24 8.31 11.44 -7.63
C ASP A 24 6.99 12.25 -7.64
N GLY A 25 6.15 12.06 -6.60
CA GLY A 25 4.93 12.83 -6.36
C GLY A 25 3.75 12.44 -7.28
N LYS A 26 3.84 11.32 -8.00
CA LYS A 26 2.74 10.86 -8.86
C LYS A 26 1.72 10.11 -8.03
N LYS A 27 0.43 10.41 -8.24
CA LYS A 27 -0.63 9.63 -7.63
C LYS A 27 -0.62 8.21 -8.20
N ILE A 28 -0.64 7.23 -7.31
CA ILE A 28 -0.71 5.79 -7.61
C ILE A 28 -2.15 5.30 -7.49
N GLY A 29 -2.87 5.79 -6.49
CA GLY A 29 -4.21 5.32 -6.19
C GLY A 29 -4.73 5.90 -4.88
N MET A 30 -5.64 5.15 -4.26
CA MET A 30 -6.21 5.46 -2.95
C MET A 30 -6.02 4.28 -2.01
N PHE A 31 -5.66 4.57 -0.77
CA PHE A 31 -5.58 3.57 0.27
C PHE A 31 -6.98 3.01 0.55
N ASP A 32 -7.07 1.69 0.62
CA ASP A 32 -8.31 0.98 0.93
C ASP A 32 -8.24 0.39 2.34
N GLN A 33 -7.31 -0.53 2.58
CA GLN A 33 -7.21 -1.21 3.87
C GLN A 33 -5.82 -1.79 4.08
N VAL A 34 -5.55 -2.23 5.31
CA VAL A 34 -4.38 -3.05 5.61
C VAL A 34 -4.76 -4.52 5.51
N VAL A 35 -3.98 -5.29 4.76
CA VAL A 35 -4.14 -6.74 4.62
C VAL A 35 -2.95 -7.47 5.21
N PHE A 36 -3.22 -8.63 5.80
CA PHE A 36 -2.23 -9.47 6.45
C PHE A 36 -1.97 -10.71 5.61
N SER A 37 -0.72 -11.11 5.53
CA SER A 37 -0.34 -12.40 4.97
C SER A 37 -0.14 -13.39 6.11
N SER A 38 -0.66 -14.61 5.98
CA SER A 38 -0.34 -15.69 6.93
C SER A 38 1.13 -16.14 6.87
N PHE A 39 1.89 -15.69 5.87
CA PHE A 39 3.29 -16.09 5.64
C PHE A 39 4.30 -14.97 5.93
N LYS A 40 3.86 -13.74 6.17
CA LYS A 40 4.74 -12.61 6.49
C LYS A 40 4.25 -11.87 7.74
N GLU A 41 5.21 -11.51 8.60
CA GLU A 41 4.90 -10.76 9.83
C GLU A 41 4.49 -9.31 9.56
N ALA A 42 4.98 -8.71 8.48
CA ALA A 42 4.67 -7.32 8.14
C ALA A 42 3.40 -7.21 7.26
N PRO A 43 2.52 -6.25 7.56
CA PRO A 43 1.33 -6.01 6.76
C PRO A 43 1.61 -5.41 5.38
N TYR A 44 0.58 -5.50 4.55
CA TYR A 44 0.50 -4.86 3.26
C TYR A 44 -0.62 -3.83 3.24
N LEU A 45 -0.41 -2.72 2.57
CA LEU A 45 -1.41 -1.72 2.28
C LEU A 45 -2.04 -2.08 0.94
N LEU A 46 -3.35 -2.27 0.93
CA LEU A 46 -4.13 -2.41 -0.28
C LEU A 46 -4.43 -1.03 -0.84
N VAL A 47 -3.93 -0.76 -2.05
CA VAL A 47 -4.11 0.52 -2.75
C VAL A 47 -4.93 0.28 -4.00
N LYS A 48 -6.13 0.88 -4.06
CA LYS A 48 -6.98 0.86 -5.25
C LYS A 48 -6.45 1.85 -6.28
N THR A 49 -6.06 1.35 -7.45
CA THR A 49 -5.48 2.17 -8.53
C THR A 49 -6.58 2.96 -9.27
N GLY A 50 -7.80 2.43 -9.30
CA GLY A 50 -8.94 3.07 -9.94
C GLY A 50 -8.67 3.37 -11.42
N PRO A 51 -8.91 4.60 -11.93
CA PRO A 51 -8.64 4.96 -13.32
C PRO A 51 -7.18 4.74 -13.75
N LEU A 52 -6.24 4.69 -12.80
CA LEU A 52 -4.82 4.45 -13.03
C LEU A 52 -4.47 2.97 -13.16
N GLY A 53 -5.43 2.05 -13.00
CA GLY A 53 -5.18 0.61 -13.09
C GLY A 53 -4.56 0.15 -14.42
N ARG A 54 -4.78 0.90 -15.50
CA ARG A 54 -4.11 0.67 -16.80
C ARG A 54 -2.59 0.84 -16.76
N LEU A 55 -2.07 1.69 -15.86
CA LEU A 55 -0.63 1.91 -15.71
C LEU A 55 0.06 0.75 -14.99
N PHE A 56 -0.69 -0.01 -14.20
CA PHE A 56 -0.18 -1.10 -13.37
C PHE A 56 -0.76 -2.46 -13.76
N TYR A 57 -1.55 -2.53 -14.83
CA TYR A 57 -2.28 -3.74 -15.25
C TYR A 57 -3.08 -4.42 -14.12
N SER A 58 -3.54 -3.64 -13.13
CA SER A 58 -4.24 -4.13 -11.94
C SER A 58 -5.08 -3.04 -11.30
N ASP A 59 -6.25 -3.42 -10.78
CA ASP A 59 -7.17 -2.53 -10.05
C ASP A 59 -6.72 -2.27 -8.60
N ALA A 60 -5.78 -3.07 -8.10
CA ALA A 60 -5.21 -2.92 -6.77
C ALA A 60 -3.72 -3.29 -6.72
N LEU A 61 -3.00 -2.65 -5.81
CA LEU A 61 -1.61 -2.94 -5.47
C LEU A 61 -1.49 -3.34 -4.00
N TYR A 62 -0.61 -4.30 -3.72
CA TYR A 62 -0.32 -4.80 -2.38
C TYR A 62 1.05 -4.30 -1.94
N ILE A 63 1.06 -3.14 -1.28
CA ILE A 63 2.28 -2.39 -0.95
C ILE A 63 2.78 -2.79 0.43
N PRO A 64 3.98 -3.39 0.58
CA PRO A 64 4.50 -3.69 1.90
C PRO A 64 4.81 -2.41 2.69
N GLU A 65 4.60 -2.41 4.00
CA GLU A 65 4.88 -1.24 4.86
C GLU A 65 6.34 -0.74 4.73
N SER A 66 7.29 -1.64 4.45
CA SER A 66 8.71 -1.33 4.32
C SER A 66 9.03 -0.29 3.23
N VAL A 67 8.21 -0.19 2.18
CA VAL A 67 8.41 0.74 1.05
C VAL A 67 7.66 2.06 1.23
N LEU A 68 6.98 2.25 2.35
CA LEU A 68 6.40 3.54 2.70
C LEU A 68 7.48 4.49 3.23
N ASP A 69 7.38 5.75 2.85
CA ASP A 69 8.24 6.82 3.33
C ASP A 69 7.55 7.61 4.44
N LYS A 70 6.38 8.19 4.12
CA LYS A 70 5.63 9.05 5.02
C LYS A 70 4.16 8.68 5.01
N VAL A 71 3.58 8.67 6.20
CA VAL A 71 2.14 8.47 6.43
C VAL A 71 1.63 9.67 7.23
N SER A 72 0.69 10.42 6.66
CA SER A 72 0.08 11.59 7.31
C SER A 72 -1.41 11.70 6.95
N ASP A 73 -2.08 12.68 7.55
CA ASP A 73 -3.48 12.98 7.25
C ASP A 73 -3.70 13.44 5.79
N GLU A 74 -2.64 13.92 5.12
CA GLU A 74 -2.68 14.36 3.72
C GLU A 74 -2.60 13.19 2.73
N GLY A 75 -2.07 12.05 3.17
CA GLY A 75 -1.92 10.86 2.35
C GLY A 75 -0.73 9.98 2.73
N VAL A 76 -0.45 9.04 1.83
CA VAL A 76 0.68 8.10 1.96
C VAL A 76 1.67 8.37 0.85
N THR A 77 2.94 8.55 1.19
CA THR A 77 4.03 8.69 0.22
C THR A 77 4.94 7.47 0.29
N MET A 78 5.28 6.93 -0.87
CA MET A 78 6.19 5.80 -1.01
C MET A 78 7.65 6.25 -1.16
N LYS A 79 8.58 5.36 -0.80
CA LYS A 79 10.02 5.53 -1.06
C LYS A 79 10.41 5.31 -2.53
N MET A 80 9.52 4.68 -3.29
CA MET A 80 9.77 4.27 -4.68
C MET A 80 9.08 5.22 -5.66
N THR A 81 9.73 5.44 -6.79
CA THR A 81 9.16 6.16 -7.95
C THR A 81 8.05 5.34 -8.61
N LEU A 82 7.24 6.00 -9.43
CA LEU A 82 6.18 5.33 -10.20
C LEU A 82 6.75 4.21 -11.10
N HIS A 83 7.90 4.44 -11.71
CA HIS A 83 8.55 3.48 -12.61
C HIS A 83 9.01 2.23 -11.86
N GLU A 84 9.71 2.39 -10.72
CA GLU A 84 10.13 1.25 -9.89
C GLU A 84 8.94 0.45 -9.35
N LEU A 85 7.81 1.13 -9.11
CA LEU A 85 6.57 0.47 -8.68
C LEU A 85 5.95 -0.43 -9.76
N GLN A 86 6.07 -0.04 -11.03
CA GLN A 86 5.58 -0.86 -12.14
C GLN A 86 6.41 -2.14 -12.29
N GLU A 87 7.69 -2.09 -11.94
CA GLU A 87 8.60 -3.23 -12.03
C GLU A 87 8.59 -4.13 -10.78
N SER A 88 8.13 -3.62 -9.63
CA SER A 88 8.18 -4.32 -8.34
C SER A 88 7.25 -5.54 -8.21
N GLY A 89 6.25 -5.65 -9.10
CA GLY A 89 5.32 -6.77 -9.12
C GLY A 89 4.25 -6.77 -8.01
N TYR A 90 4.03 -5.64 -7.33
CA TYR A 90 2.99 -5.50 -6.27
C TYR A 90 1.54 -5.60 -6.77
N MET A 91 1.36 -5.79 -8.08
CA MET A 91 0.09 -6.11 -8.74
C MET A 91 -0.49 -7.45 -8.26
N LYS A 92 0.37 -8.36 -7.77
CA LYS A 92 -0.03 -9.69 -7.30
C LYS A 92 -0.24 -9.69 -5.79
N ALA A 93 -1.35 -10.28 -5.35
CA ALA A 93 -1.58 -10.55 -3.94
C ALA A 93 -0.43 -11.43 -3.40
N PRO A 94 0.16 -11.08 -2.24
CA PRO A 94 1.12 -11.95 -1.57
C PRO A 94 0.47 -13.31 -1.25
N GLN A 95 1.28 -14.37 -1.18
CA GLN A 95 0.78 -15.67 -0.76
C GLN A 95 0.12 -15.57 0.62
N GLY A 96 -1.02 -16.25 0.80
CA GLY A 96 -1.80 -16.25 2.03
C GLY A 96 -2.44 -14.91 2.41
N VAL A 97 -2.56 -13.97 1.46
CA VAL A 97 -3.52 -12.87 1.55
C VAL A 97 -4.79 -13.35 0.87
N ASP A 98 -5.89 -13.50 1.61
CA ASP A 98 -7.18 -13.77 1.00
C ASP A 98 -7.55 -12.60 0.06
N ARG A 99 -7.86 -12.93 -1.20
CA ARG A 99 -8.45 -11.97 -2.13
C ARG A 99 -9.91 -11.79 -1.73
N TRP A 100 -10.25 -10.57 -1.32
CA TRP A 100 -11.64 -10.14 -1.12
C TRP A 100 -12.14 -9.50 -2.41
#